data_AF-K7TU32-F1
#
_entry.id   AF-K7TU32-F1
#
_cell.length_a   1.000
_cell.length_b   1.000
_cell.length_c   1.000
_cell.angle_alpha   90.00
_cell.angle_beta   90.00
_cell.angle_gamma   90.00
#
_symmetry.space_group_name_H-M   'P 1'
#
loop_
_entity.id
_entity.type
_entity.pdbx_description
1 polymer ?
#
loop_
_entity_poly.entity_id
_entity_poly.type
_entity_poly.pdbx_seq_one_letter_code
_entity_poly.pdbx_strand_id
1 'polypeptide(L)'
;MFPSKQVAALLVLVVVSSPSPSLLVSGKPSVSKEQKDKILEECDRFIRLGYPIYVVSRHSPCCDAVRAVENRDMDYVVLLLTNDEKDKYSISKILALHGLCELPPASLHHHQQVMGRRALM
;
A
#
# COMPACT_ATOMS: atom_id res chain seq x y z
N MET A 1 57.91 -47.05 -1.69
CA MET A 1 57.91 -45.77 -2.42
C MET A 1 56.81 -45.85 -3.48
N PHE A 2 55.68 -45.17 -3.42
CA PHE A 2 55.36 -43.82 -2.96
C PHE A 2 54.08 -43.80 -2.08
N PRO A 3 54.03 -43.03 -0.98
CA PRO A 3 52.81 -42.74 -0.22
C PRO A 3 52.34 -41.30 -0.44
N SER A 4 51.07 -41.07 -0.78
CA SER A 4 50.30 -39.81 -0.58
C SER A 4 48.98 -39.95 -1.35
N LYS A 5 47.83 -40.19 -0.71
CA LYS A 5 46.98 -39.28 0.08
C LYS A 5 46.55 -38.00 -0.67
N GLN A 6 45.22 -37.81 -0.66
CA GLN A 6 44.42 -36.62 -0.93
C GLN A 6 44.12 -36.27 -2.39
N VAL A 7 42.91 -36.61 -2.84
CA VAL A 7 42.18 -35.74 -3.78
C VAL A 7 41.36 -34.79 -2.91
N ALA A 8 41.90 -33.59 -2.76
CA ALA A 8 41.29 -32.50 -2.02
C ALA A 8 40.04 -32.01 -2.77
N ALA A 9 38.87 -32.13 -2.13
CA ALA A 9 37.66 -31.44 -2.51
C ALA A 9 37.73 -30.01 -1.97
N LEU A 10 37.70 -29.00 -2.85
CA LEU A 10 37.52 -27.55 -2.60
C LEU A 10 37.34 -26.93 -4.00
N LEU A 11 36.38 -26.08 -4.36
CA LEU A 11 35.66 -24.96 -3.76
C LEU A 11 34.34 -24.79 -4.57
N VAL A 12 33.27 -24.12 -4.15
CA VAL A 12 33.19 -22.67 -3.90
C VAL A 12 31.98 -22.35 -3.01
N LEU A 13 32.20 -21.39 -2.11
CA LEU A 13 31.29 -20.84 -1.12
C LEU A 13 29.97 -20.34 -1.72
N VAL A 14 28.84 -20.81 -1.20
CA VAL A 14 27.59 -20.03 -1.23
C VAL A 14 27.58 -19.20 0.05
N VAL A 15 27.95 -17.94 -0.12
CA VAL A 15 28.03 -16.93 0.92
C VAL A 15 26.61 -16.58 1.39
N VAL A 16 26.35 -16.88 2.66
CA VAL A 16 25.61 -16.12 3.66
C VAL A 16 24.41 -15.29 3.18
N SER A 17 23.23 -15.67 3.64
CA SER A 17 22.30 -14.73 4.30
C SER A 17 21.51 -15.50 5.35
N SER A 18 21.94 -15.39 6.61
CA SER A 18 21.19 -15.79 7.79
C SER A 18 19.87 -15.02 7.89
N PRO A 19 18.85 -15.57 8.57
CA PRO A 19 17.50 -15.01 8.58
C PRO A 19 17.46 -13.76 9.44
N SER A 20 16.89 -12.68 8.93
CA SER A 20 16.54 -11.53 9.74
C SER A 20 15.02 -11.45 9.82
N PRO A 21 14.39 -11.69 10.98
CA PRO A 21 13.08 -11.12 11.23
C PRO A 21 13.33 -9.63 11.46
N SER A 22 13.10 -8.79 10.45
CA SER A 22 13.04 -7.34 10.67
C SER A 22 11.74 -7.01 11.41
N LEU A 23 11.79 -7.34 12.69
CA LEU A 23 11.39 -6.54 13.83
C LEU A 23 10.72 -5.22 13.45
N LEU A 24 9.44 -5.17 13.77
CA LEU A 24 8.63 -3.99 14.08
C LEU A 24 9.47 -2.71 14.27
N VAL A 25 9.62 -1.93 13.21
CA VAL A 25 10.04 -0.54 13.31
C VAL A 25 8.80 0.26 13.69
N SER A 26 8.69 0.55 14.98
CA SER A 26 7.97 1.72 15.45
C SER A 26 8.63 2.95 14.83
N GLY A 27 8.00 3.58 13.84
CA GLY A 27 8.52 4.82 13.25
C GLY A 27 8.03 5.14 11.84
N LYS A 28 6.96 5.95 11.77
CA LYS A 28 6.36 6.63 10.60
C LYS A 28 5.65 5.73 9.56
N PRO A 29 4.40 6.09 9.18
CA PRO A 29 3.81 5.61 7.94
C PRO A 29 4.74 5.99 6.80
N SER A 30 5.44 5.03 6.21
CA SER A 30 6.20 5.28 5.00
C SER A 30 5.49 4.54 3.88
N VAL A 31 4.84 5.30 3.00
CA VAL A 31 4.37 4.72 1.74
C VAL A 31 5.61 4.19 1.04
N SER A 32 5.64 2.89 0.72
CA SER A 32 6.75 2.34 -0.05
C SER A 32 6.68 2.85 -1.48
N LYS A 33 7.82 2.85 -2.19
CA LYS A 33 7.84 3.18 -3.62
C LYS A 33 6.84 2.33 -4.41
N GLU A 34 6.70 1.06 -4.05
CA GLU A 34 5.74 0.13 -4.64
C GLU A 34 4.28 0.56 -4.41
N GLN A 35 3.94 1.06 -3.21
CA GLN A 35 2.60 1.59 -2.94
C GLN A 35 2.30 2.86 -3.75
N LYS A 36 3.28 3.77 -3.89
CA LYS A 36 3.15 4.94 -4.77
C LYS A 36 2.89 4.48 -6.21
N ASP A 37 3.72 3.59 -6.75
CA ASP A 37 3.60 3.11 -8.13
C ASP A 37 2.22 2.48 -8.37
N LYS A 38 1.73 1.67 -7.43
CA LYS A 38 0.41 1.06 -7.50
C LYS A 38 -0.73 2.09 -7.50
N ILE A 39 -0.65 3.15 -6.69
CA ILE A 39 -1.62 4.25 -6.72
C ILE A 39 -1.58 4.95 -8.08
N LEU A 40 -0.40 5.25 -8.61
CA LEU A 40 -0.27 5.92 -9.90
C LEU A 40 -0.82 5.09 -11.05
N GLU A 41 -0.67 3.77 -10.99
CA GLU A 41 -1.22 2.83 -11.97
C GLU A 41 -2.76 2.74 -11.88
N GLU A 42 -3.28 2.38 -10.71
CA GLU A 42 -4.72 2.11 -10.54
C GLU A 42 -5.58 3.38 -10.63
N CYS A 43 -5.03 4.51 -10.16
CA CYS A 43 -5.72 5.80 -10.16
C CYS A 43 -5.40 6.66 -11.39
N ASP A 44 -4.56 6.18 -12.32
CA ASP A 44 -3.99 6.94 -13.44
C ASP A 44 -5.02 7.84 -14.16
N ARG A 45 -6.19 7.29 -14.51
CA ARG A 45 -7.25 8.04 -15.19
C ARG A 45 -7.80 9.21 -14.36
N PHE A 46 -7.88 9.04 -13.04
CA PHE A 46 -8.39 10.06 -12.15
C PHE A 46 -7.37 11.19 -11.96
N ILE A 47 -6.11 10.85 -11.70
CA ILE A 47 -5.09 11.79 -11.23
C ILE A 47 -4.37 12.56 -12.35
N ARG A 48 -4.52 12.18 -13.62
CA ARG A 48 -3.89 12.90 -14.77
C ARG A 48 -4.28 14.38 -14.81
N LEU A 49 -3.35 15.20 -15.29
CA LEU A 49 -3.62 16.61 -15.61
C LEU A 49 -4.58 16.72 -16.82
N GLY A 50 -5.37 17.79 -16.83
CA GLY A 50 -6.28 18.12 -17.94
C GLY A 50 -7.64 17.41 -17.90
N TYR A 51 -8.28 17.41 -19.08
CA TYR A 51 -9.62 16.87 -19.34
C TYR A 51 -9.54 15.55 -20.12
N PRO A 52 -10.58 14.68 -20.01
CA PRO A 52 -11.76 14.84 -19.16
C PRO A 52 -11.46 14.55 -17.68
N ILE A 53 -12.28 15.12 -16.79
CA ILE A 53 -12.21 14.84 -15.35
C ILE A 53 -13.02 13.59 -15.06
N TYR A 54 -12.36 12.57 -14.52
CA TYR A 54 -13.02 11.34 -14.08
C TYR A 54 -13.36 11.41 -12.59
N VAL A 55 -14.38 10.67 -12.18
CA VAL A 55 -14.75 10.49 -10.77
C VAL A 55 -14.29 9.11 -10.32
N VAL A 56 -13.63 9.02 -9.17
CA VAL A 56 -13.22 7.74 -8.59
C VAL A 56 -14.40 7.07 -7.89
N SER A 57 -14.58 5.77 -8.13
CA SER A 57 -15.55 4.97 -7.38
C SER A 57 -14.92 4.47 -6.08
N ARG A 58 -15.64 4.57 -4.96
CA ARG A 58 -15.18 4.14 -3.63
C ARG A 58 -14.78 2.66 -3.55
N HIS A 59 -15.36 1.82 -4.40
CA HIS A 59 -15.09 0.38 -4.46
C HIS A 59 -14.21 0.00 -5.66
N SER A 60 -13.52 0.98 -6.27
CA SER A 60 -12.60 0.71 -7.36
C SER A 60 -11.23 0.24 -6.84
N PRO A 61 -10.46 -0.48 -7.67
CA PRO A 61 -9.07 -0.83 -7.37
C PRO A 61 -8.20 0.36 -6.96
N CYS A 62 -8.44 1.54 -7.54
CA CYS A 62 -7.78 2.79 -7.12
C CYS A 62 -8.02 3.09 -5.63
N CYS A 63 -9.27 3.04 -5.17
CA CYS A 63 -9.56 3.26 -3.75
C CYS A 63 -9.12 2.12 -2.85
N ASP A 64 -8.99 0.90 -3.37
CA ASP A 64 -8.37 -0.20 -2.63
C ASP A 64 -6.88 0.06 -2.39
N ALA A 65 -6.16 0.55 -3.41
CA ALA A 65 -4.76 0.95 -3.30
C ALA A 65 -4.57 2.14 -2.33
N VAL A 66 -5.43 3.15 -2.40
CA VAL A 66 -5.40 4.30 -1.48
C VAL A 66 -5.66 3.87 -0.04
N ARG A 67 -6.64 2.98 0.20
CA ARG A 67 -6.93 2.46 1.56
C ARG A 67 -5.84 1.56 2.12
N ALA A 68 -4.96 1.02 1.26
CA ALA A 68 -3.79 0.28 1.70
C ALA A 68 -2.65 1.19 2.20
N VAL A 69 -2.71 2.49 1.92
CA VAL A 69 -1.84 3.48 2.55
C VAL A 69 -2.35 3.77 3.96
N GLU A 70 -1.46 3.70 4.93
CA GLU A 70 -1.78 4.02 6.33
C GLU A 70 -2.35 5.44 6.43
N ASN A 71 -3.49 5.57 7.11
CA ASN A 71 -4.29 6.80 7.21
C ASN A 71 -4.64 7.46 5.87
N ARG A 72 -4.47 6.76 4.74
CA ARG A 72 -4.58 7.33 3.39
C ARG A 72 -3.73 8.60 3.24
N ASP A 73 -2.55 8.63 3.88
CA ASP A 73 -1.62 9.77 3.81
C ASP A 73 -1.10 9.97 2.38
N MET A 74 -1.80 10.80 1.62
CA MET A 74 -1.47 11.11 0.23
C MET A 74 -0.36 12.16 0.12
N ASP A 75 -0.04 12.89 1.18
CA ASP A 75 1.08 13.83 1.19
C ASP A 75 2.41 13.09 1.00
N TYR A 76 2.55 11.91 1.62
CA TYR A 76 3.72 11.07 1.40
C TYR A 76 3.80 10.52 -0.03
N VAL A 77 2.66 10.16 -0.64
CA VAL A 77 2.61 9.75 -2.06
C VAL A 77 3.15 10.87 -2.95
N VAL A 78 2.70 12.11 -2.71
CA VAL A 78 3.16 13.31 -3.43
C VAL A 78 4.65 13.56 -3.24
N LEU A 79 5.16 13.37 -2.02
CA LEU A 79 6.57 13.55 -1.69
C LEU A 79 7.47 12.60 -2.50
N LEU A 80 7.01 11.37 -2.75
CA LEU A 80 7.75 10.36 -3.49
C LEU A 80 7.66 10.49 -5.02
N LEU A 81 6.86 11.43 -5.55
CA LEU A 81 6.75 11.61 -7.00
C LEU A 81 8.07 12.11 -7.60
N THR A 82 8.45 11.52 -8.74
CA THR A 82 9.53 12.04 -9.57
C THR A 82 9.10 13.34 -10.27
N ASN A 83 10.04 14.08 -10.86
CA ASN A 83 9.70 15.29 -11.62
C ASN A 83 8.80 14.96 -12.83
N ASP A 84 9.12 13.90 -13.56
CA ASP A 84 8.31 13.43 -14.70
C ASP A 84 6.87 13.06 -14.29
N GLU A 85 6.71 12.47 -13.09
CA GLU A 85 5.40 12.15 -12.54
C GLU A 85 4.62 13.40 -12.15
N LYS A 86 5.30 14.42 -11.61
CA LYS A 86 4.69 15.72 -11.29
C LYS A 86 4.24 16.48 -12.53
N ASP A 87 4.91 16.29 -13.66
CA ASP A 87 4.53 16.87 -14.95
C ASP A 87 3.34 16.13 -15.60
N LYS A 88 3.09 14.87 -15.22
CA LYS A 88 1.99 14.04 -15.73
C LYS A 88 0.73 14.11 -14.87
N TYR A 89 0.90 14.18 -13.56
CA TYR A 89 -0.17 14.00 -12.58
C TYR A 89 -0.49 15.27 -11.80
N SER A 90 -1.76 15.47 -11.51
CA SER A 90 -2.24 16.59 -10.71
C SER A 90 -2.07 16.29 -9.22
N ILE A 91 -1.19 17.03 -8.56
CA ILE A 91 -0.99 16.97 -7.10
C ILE A 91 -2.31 17.11 -6.35
N SER A 92 -3.13 18.09 -6.71
CA SER A 92 -4.43 18.32 -6.06
C SER A 92 -5.38 17.13 -6.21
N LYS A 93 -5.38 16.43 -7.35
CA LYS A 93 -6.20 15.23 -7.53
C LYS A 93 -5.68 14.05 -6.72
N ILE A 94 -4.36 13.89 -6.61
CA ILE A 94 -3.75 12.86 -5.74
C ILE A 94 -4.15 13.10 -4.28
N LEU A 95 -4.01 14.33 -3.77
CA LEU A 95 -4.40 14.67 -2.40
C LEU A 95 -5.89 14.45 -2.13
N ALA A 96 -6.76 14.73 -3.11
CA ALA A 96 -8.20 14.51 -2.98
C ALA A 96 -8.59 13.03 -2.76
N LEU A 97 -7.75 12.07 -3.14
CA LEU A 97 -8.01 10.64 -2.93
C LEU A 97 -8.20 10.29 -1.45
N HIS A 98 -7.57 11.03 -0.52
CA HIS A 98 -7.70 10.80 0.92
C HIS A 98 -9.18 10.75 1.37
N GLY A 99 -9.97 11.74 0.93
CA GLY A 99 -11.40 11.83 1.29
C GLY A 99 -12.30 11.05 0.33
N LEU A 100 -11.96 11.00 -0.97
CA LEU A 100 -12.81 10.32 -1.95
C LEU A 100 -12.87 8.81 -1.77
N CYS A 101 -11.80 8.22 -1.21
CA CYS A 101 -11.72 6.79 -0.92
C CYS A 101 -12.07 6.42 0.52
N GLU A 102 -12.66 7.34 1.28
CA GLU A 102 -13.20 7.04 2.60
C GLU A 102 -14.49 6.22 2.49
N LEU A 103 -14.55 5.11 3.23
CA LEU A 103 -15.76 4.32 3.37
C LEU A 103 -16.64 4.92 4.47
N PRO A 104 -17.98 4.92 4.31
CA PRO A 104 -18.87 5.29 5.39
C PRO A 104 -18.65 4.35 6.58
N PRO A 105 -18.82 4.83 7.82
CA PRO A 105 -18.72 3.97 9.00
C PRO A 105 -19.70 2.81 8.85
N ALA A 106 -19.25 1.60 9.20
CA ALA A 106 -20.12 0.43 9.21
C ALA A 106 -21.30 0.73 10.14
N SER A 107 -22.52 0.79 9.59
CA SER A 107 -23.71 1.10 10.35
C SER A 107 -23.88 0.07 11.48
N LEU A 108 -23.83 0.50 12.75
CA LEU A 108 -24.14 -0.31 13.94
C LEU A 108 -25.62 -0.78 14.01
N HIS A 109 -26.39 -0.63 12.93
CA HIS A 109 -27.84 -0.83 12.90
C HIS A 109 -28.33 -2.28 12.83
N HIS A 110 -27.48 -3.29 13.04
CA HIS A 110 -27.92 -4.69 13.06
C HIS A 110 -27.82 -5.40 14.42
N HIS A 111 -27.26 -4.76 15.46
CA HIS A 111 -27.19 -5.38 16.80
C HIS A 111 -28.30 -4.92 17.77
N GLN A 112 -29.04 -3.85 17.44
CA GLN A 112 -30.12 -3.36 18.31
C GLN A 112 -31.45 -4.09 18.15
N GLN A 113 -31.59 -5.00 17.18
CA GLN A 113 -32.83 -5.77 16.98
C GLN A 113 -32.94 -7.02 17.88
N VAL A 114 -31.86 -7.46 18.53
CA VAL A 114 -31.87 -8.70 19.35
C VAL A 114 -32.14 -8.42 20.84
N MET A 115 -31.88 -7.20 21.33
CA MET A 115 -31.99 -6.85 22.76
C MET A 115 -33.27 -6.04 23.10
N GLY A 116 -34.38 -6.28 22.39
CA GLY A 116 -35.61 -5.48 22.54
C GLY A 116 -36.93 -6.24 22.49
N ARG A 117 -36.95 -7.58 22.60
CA ARG A 117 -38.20 -8.38 22.48
C ARG A 117 -38.40 -9.48 23.53
N ARG A 118 -37.86 -9.32 24.75
CA ARG A 118 -38.25 -10.16 25.90
C ARG A 118 -38.41 -9.32 27.17
N ALA A 119 -39.44 -8.50 27.16
CA ALA A 119 -40.05 -7.97 28.38
C ALA A 119 -41.47 -7.53 28.04
N LEU A 120 -42.38 -8.50 27.87
CA LEU A 120 -43.82 -8.38 28.11
C LEU A 120 -44.50 -9.71 27.78
N MET A 121 -45.34 -10.14 28.73
CA MET A 121 -46.08 -11.40 28.85
C MET A 121 -45.34 -12.54 29.54
#